data_AF-A0A379K5P2-F1
#
_entry.id   AF-A0A379K5P2-F1
#
_cell.length_a   1.000
_cell.length_b   1.000
_cell.length_c   1.000
_cell.angle_alpha   90.00
_cell.angle_beta   90.00
_cell.angle_gamma   90.00
#
_symmetry.space_group_name_H-M   'P 1'
#
loop_
_entity.id
_entity.type
_entity.pdbx_description
1 polymer ?
#
loop_
_entity_poly.entity_id
_entity_poly.type
_entity_poly.pdbx_seq_one_letter_code
_entity_poly.pdbx_strand_id
1 'polypeptide(L)' 'MAQFNIDAHLSNGKRMDWLALPEGKERPDDVLNQVRRAAMEKFGDAIRFNRWERVVASNGYVTVRMHA' A
#
# COMPACT_ATOMS: atom_id res chain seq x y z
N MET A 1 -6.04 -2.19 12.27
CA MET A 1 -6.21 -1.91 10.83
C MET A 1 -5.18 -0.85 10.51
N ALA A 2 -4.34 -1.06 9.50
CA ALA A 2 -3.25 -0.14 9.23
C ALA A 2 -3.79 1.27 8.94
N GLN A 3 -3.11 2.29 9.47
CA GLN A 3 -3.45 3.68 9.19
C GLN A 3 -2.73 4.13 7.92
N PHE A 4 -3.50 4.49 6.89
CA PHE A 4 -3.00 5.02 5.63
C PHE A 4 -4.04 5.93 4.99
N ASN A 5 -3.59 6.81 4.09
CA ASN A 5 -4.47 7.64 3.26
C ASN A 5 -4.34 7.19 1.80
N ILE A 6 -5.42 6.68 1.21
CA ILE A 6 -5.42 6.16 -0.16
C ILE A 6 -5.28 7.27 -1.21
N ASP A 7 -5.66 8.51 -0.88
CA ASP A 7 -5.52 9.70 -1.73
C ASP A 7 -4.10 10.29 -1.69
N ALA A 8 -3.38 10.11 -0.58
CA ALA A 8 -2.04 10.65 -0.38
C ALA A 8 -0.93 9.75 -0.95
N HIS A 9 -1.10 9.25 -2.18
CA HIS A 9 -0.08 8.43 -2.83
C HIS A 9 0.96 9.29 -3.57
N LEU A 10 2.22 8.87 -3.51
CA LEU A 10 3.26 9.41 -4.37
C LEU A 10 3.26 8.64 -5.69
N SER A 11 3.12 9.35 -6.81
CA SER A 11 3.21 8.76 -8.14
C SER A 11 4.38 9.37 -8.91
N ASN A 12 5.12 8.53 -9.62
CA ASN A 12 6.13 8.96 -10.58
C ASN A 12 5.78 8.58 -12.03
N GLY A 13 4.50 8.25 -12.29
CA GLY A 13 4.01 7.80 -13.59
C GLY A 13 4.29 6.33 -13.94
N LYS A 14 5.17 5.65 -13.20
CA LYS A 14 5.46 4.20 -13.35
C LYS A 14 5.12 3.38 -12.11
N ARG A 15 4.99 4.04 -10.96
CA ARG A 15 4.74 3.43 -9.67
C ARG A 15 3.93 4.38 -8.79
N MET A 16 3.07 3.81 -7.97
CA MET A 16 2.37 4.48 -6.88
C MET A 16 2.85 3.92 -5.54
N ASP A 17 3.16 4.81 -4.60
CA ASP A 17 3.64 4.48 -3.27
C ASP A 17 2.69 5.05 -2.20
N TRP A 18 2.32 4.22 -1.23
CA TRP A 18 1.56 4.61 -0.04
C TRP A 18 2.40 4.36 1.21
N LEU A 19 2.34 5.31 2.14
CA LEU A 19 2.88 5.13 3.48
C LEU A 19 1.76 4.63 4.40
N ALA A 20 1.99 3.51 5.07
CA ALA A 20 1.05 2.92 6.01
C ALA A 20 1.74 2.67 7.36
N LEU A 21 1.04 3.02 8.44
CA LEU A 21 1.43 2.69 9.81
C LEU A 21 0.69 1.42 10.24
N PRO A 22 1.39 0.29 10.47
CA PRO A 22 0.77 -0.91 11.02
C PRO A 22 0.22 -0.64 12.41
N GLU A 23 -0.95 -1.20 12.74
CA GLU A 23 -1.49 -1.14 14.10
C GLU A 23 -1.17 -2.43 14.89
N GLY A 24 -0.63 -2.26 16.10
CA GLY A 24 -0.36 -3.38 17.01
C GLY A 24 0.68 -4.37 16.46
N LYS A 25 0.25 -5.61 16.18
CA LYS A 25 1.11 -6.70 15.69
C LYS A 25 0.82 -7.09 14.24
N GLU A 26 0.21 -6.19 13.46
CA GLU A 26 -0.07 -6.44 12.05
C GLU A 26 1.21 -6.77 11.28
N ARG A 27 1.14 -7.80 10.43
CA ARG A 27 2.26 -8.16 9.59
C ARG A 27 2.30 -7.20 8.40
N PRO A 28 3.49 -6.91 7.85
CA PRO A 28 3.60 -6.11 6.63
C PRO A 28 2.76 -6.63 5.46
N ASP A 29 2.55 -7.95 5.37
CA ASP A 29 1.63 -8.57 4.40
C ASP A 29 0.17 -8.13 4.59
N ASP A 30 -0.28 -8.03 5.84
CA ASP A 30 -1.65 -7.62 6.16
C ASP A 30 -1.85 -6.16 5.75
N VAL A 31 -0.85 -5.30 6.01
CA VAL A 31 -0.85 -3.89 5.59
C VAL A 31 -0.92 -3.76 4.07
N LEU A 32 -0.11 -4.53 3.33
CA LEU A 32 -0.17 -4.56 1.86
C LEU A 32 -1.56 -4.96 1.37
N ASN A 33 -2.16 -5.99 1.97
CA ASN A 33 -3.49 -6.46 1.59
C ASN A 33 -4.57 -5.40 1.86
N GLN A 34 -4.47 -4.66 2.96
CA GLN A 34 -5.39 -3.57 3.30
C GLN A 34 -5.28 -2.42 2.30
N VAL A 35 -4.05 -1.94 2.01
CA VAL A 35 -3.82 -0.88 1.02
C VAL A 35 -4.27 -1.31 -0.37
N ARG A 36 -3.98 -2.55 -0.79
CA ARG A 36 -4.40 -3.08 -2.09
C ARG A 36 -5.92 -3.12 -2.22
N ARG A 37 -6.66 -3.54 -1.17
CA ARG A 37 -8.13 -3.55 -1.19
C ARG A 37 -8.69 -2.14 -1.36
N ALA A 38 -8.22 -1.19 -0.56
CA ALA A 38 -8.63 0.21 -0.67
C ALA A 38 -8.28 0.81 -2.05
N ALA A 39 -7.13 0.43 -2.62
CA ALA A 39 -6.74 0.84 -3.96
C ALA A 39 -7.67 0.24 -5.03
N MET A 40 -8.06 -1.02 -4.92
CA MET A 40 -8.99 -1.67 -5.85
C MET A 40 -10.38 -1.01 -5.81
N GLU A 41 -10.87 -0.67 -4.61
CA GLU A 41 -12.13 0.06 -4.43
C GLU A 41 -12.10 1.43 -5.12
N LYS A 42 -10.94 2.09 -5.13
CA LYS A 42 -10.77 3.43 -5.71
C LYS A 42 -10.47 3.44 -7.21
N PHE A 43 -9.53 2.62 -7.66
CA PHE A 43 -9.00 2.64 -9.04
C PHE A 43 -9.55 1.50 -9.91
N GLY A 44 -10.36 0.60 -9.33
CA GLY A 44 -10.96 -0.55 -10.00
C GLY A 44 -10.13 -1.82 -9.88
N ASP A 45 -10.80 -2.96 -10.06
CA ASP A 45 -10.22 -4.29 -9.82
C ASP A 45 -9.04 -4.66 -10.73
N ALA A 46 -8.89 -4.00 -11.87
CA ALA A 46 -7.80 -4.24 -12.82
C ALA A 46 -6.41 -4.06 -12.19
N ILE A 47 -6.27 -3.16 -11.21
CA ILE A 47 -4.97 -2.91 -10.54
C ILE A 47 -4.50 -4.10 -9.70
N ARG A 48 -5.37 -5.08 -9.43
CA ARG A 48 -5.01 -6.30 -8.69
C ARG A 48 -3.87 -7.07 -9.35
N PHE A 49 -3.80 -7.03 -10.68
CA PHE A 49 -2.82 -7.76 -11.48
C PHE A 49 -1.46 -7.06 -11.59
N ASN A 50 -1.38 -5.81 -11.12
CA ASN A 50 -0.12 -5.08 -11.06
C ASN A 50 0.85 -5.73 -10.08
N ARG A 51 2.13 -5.42 -10.21
CA ARG A 51 3.13 -5.88 -9.23
C ARG A 51 3.03 -5.04 -7.97
N TRP A 52 2.81 -5.71 -6.84
CA TRP A 52 2.73 -5.10 -5.52
C TRP A 52 3.93 -5.49 -4.66
N GLU A 53 4.48 -4.51 -3.95
CA GLU A 53 5.60 -4.70 -3.03
C GLU A 53 5.34 -4.00 -1.70
N ARG A 54 6.02 -4.48 -0.66
CA ARG A 54 6.06 -3.83 0.65
C ARG A 54 7.50 -3.66 1.08
N VAL A 55 7.81 -2.47 1.59
CA VAL A 55 9.11 -2.15 2.17
C VAL A 55 8.89 -1.72 3.60
N VAL A 56 9.44 -2.49 4.54
CA VAL A 56 9.40 -2.15 5.96
C VAL A 56 10.56 -1.21 6.25
N ALA A 57 10.26 0.00 6.70
CA ALA A 57 11.27 0.94 7.14
C ALA A 57 11.62 0.70 8.61
N SER A 58 12.84 1.04 9.01
CA SER A 58 13.34 0.85 10.38
C SER A 58 12.55 1.60 11.45
N ASN A 59 11.72 2.57 11.04
CA ASN A 59 10.86 3.39 11.89
C ASN A 59 9.47 2.76 12.14
N GLY A 60 9.24 1.52 11.71
CA GLY A 60 7.99 0.79 11.92
C GLY A 60 6.90 1.06 10.88
N TYR A 61 7.13 1.96 9.93
CA TYR A 61 6.21 2.18 8.81
C TYR A 61 6.42 1.14 7.70
N VAL A 62 5.35 0.88 6.96
CA VAL A 62 5.37 0.04 5.76
C VAL A 62 5.05 0.92 4.56
N THR A 63 5.98 1.00 3.61
CA THR A 63 5.70 1.57 2.30
C THR A 63 5.14 0.48 1.40
N VAL A 64 3.90 0.64 0.95
CA VAL A 64 3.28 -0.23 -0.05
C VAL A 64 3.47 0.39 -1.42
N ARG A 65 3.91 -0.41 -2.40
CA ARG A 65 4.22 0.06 -3.75
C ARG A 65 3.44 -0.75 -4.78
N MET A 66 2.87 -0.08 -5.76
CA MET A 66 2.24 -0.68 -6.93
C MET A 66 2.94 -0.20 -8.19
N HIS A 67 3.42 -1.12 -9.02
CA HIS A 67 4.01 -0.81 -10.32
C HIS A 67 2.95 -0.91 -11.42
N ALA A 68 2.76 0.19 -12.15
CA ALA A 68 1.82 0.31 -13.27
C ALA A 68 2.50 -0.03 -14.61
#